data_AF-A0A3M1SHE2-F1
#
_entry.id   AF-A0A3M1SHE2-F1
#
_cell.length_a   1.000
_cell.length_b   1.000
_cell.length_c   1.000
_cell.angle_alpha   90.00
_cell.angle_beta   90.00
_cell.angle_gamma   90.00
#
_symmetry.space_group_name_H-M   'P 1'
#
loop_
_entity.id
_entity.type
_entity.pdbx_description
1 polymer ?
#
loop_
_entity_poly.entity_id
_entity_poly.type
_entity_poly.pdbx_seq_one_letter_code
_entity_poly.pdbx_strand_id
1 'polypeptide(L)'
;MRPGQTEASVDIARIAGCYPAGVICEIMNDDGTMARLPDLEKFAAKHDLKIVSVADIVRYRIQKERLVKRIVETDLPTKYGKFHAILYENIINSEIHLAMVMGDISQTTEPVLVRVQTENITFAMFGCELGEAGLAMSSSLEKISREGKGVILYLRQREHNLGLIHQLKTYAVMQEKGLDFQQAKLETGYGKDRDYGIGAQILKDLGLKKIRLLTNHPPRIAAIDAFGLEITEIVPL
;
A
#
# COMPACT_ATOMS: atom_id res chain seq x y z
N MET A 1 2.64 -2.09 10.28
CA MET A 1 3.72 -1.60 11.17
C MET A 1 3.20 -0.38 11.89
N ARG A 2 3.28 -0.30 13.23
CA ARG A 2 2.87 0.90 13.96
C ARG A 2 3.98 1.95 13.85
N PRO A 3 3.73 3.13 13.24
CA PRO A 3 4.76 4.15 13.06
C PRO A 3 4.91 4.96 14.36
N GLY A 4 5.64 4.40 15.32
CA GLY A 4 5.94 5.03 16.61
C GLY A 4 7.43 5.07 16.90
N GLN A 5 7.83 5.98 17.79
CA GLN A 5 9.23 6.10 18.24
C GLN A 5 9.68 4.84 19.02
N THR A 6 8.76 4.22 19.76
CA THR A 6 9.00 2.95 20.47
C THR A 6 9.38 1.84 19.49
N GLU A 7 8.56 1.59 18.47
CA GLU A 7 8.83 0.59 17.43
C GLU A 7 10.10 0.92 16.64
N ALA A 8 10.28 2.19 16.27
CA ALA A 8 11.46 2.65 15.55
C ALA A 8 12.77 2.37 16.31
N SER A 9 12.78 2.53 17.65
CA SER A 9 13.97 2.28 18.46
C SER A 9 14.40 0.81 18.43
N VAL A 10 13.44 -0.11 18.51
CA VAL A 10 13.66 -1.57 18.43
C VAL A 10 14.09 -1.97 17.01
N ASP A 11 13.50 -1.34 16.01
CA ASP A 11 13.82 -1.59 14.60
C ASP A 11 15.24 -1.15 14.25
N ILE A 12 15.70 0.01 14.73
CA ILE A 12 17.09 0.45 14.56
C ILE A 12 18.06 -0.56 15.16
N ALA A 13 17.79 -1.04 16.39
CA ALA A 13 18.64 -2.04 17.04
C ALA A 13 18.71 -3.33 16.22
N ARG A 14 17.58 -3.80 15.67
CA ARG A 14 17.54 -4.96 14.78
C ARG A 14 18.31 -4.72 13.48
N ILE A 15 18.16 -3.56 12.85
CA ILE A 15 18.89 -3.18 11.63
C ILE A 15 20.40 -3.18 11.87
N ALA A 16 20.85 -2.76 13.06
CA ALA A 16 22.25 -2.78 13.45
C ALA A 16 22.79 -4.18 13.80
N GLY A 17 21.95 -5.23 13.79
CA GLY A 17 22.33 -6.58 14.19
C GLY A 17 22.44 -6.79 15.71
N CYS A 18 21.91 -5.85 16.51
CA CYS A 18 21.90 -5.91 17.96
C CYS A 18 20.65 -6.65 18.48
N TYR A 19 20.63 -6.91 19.79
CA TYR A 19 19.42 -7.39 20.48
C TYR A 19 18.29 -6.34 20.31
N PRO A 20 17.03 -6.75 20.03
CA PRO A 20 15.93 -5.84 19.71
C PRO A 20 15.40 -5.11 20.95
N ALA A 21 16.21 -4.23 21.52
CA ALA A 21 15.89 -3.36 22.65
C ALA A 21 16.49 -1.97 22.42
N GLY A 22 15.76 -0.92 22.79
CA GLY A 22 16.17 0.48 22.66
C GLY A 22 15.85 1.27 23.92
N VAL A 23 16.65 2.30 24.18
CA VAL A 23 16.38 3.32 25.21
C VAL A 23 16.08 4.62 24.47
N ILE A 24 14.95 5.24 24.79
CA ILE A 24 14.51 6.48 24.18
C ILE A 24 14.25 7.53 25.26
N CYS A 25 14.53 8.78 24.92
CA CYS A 25 14.19 9.95 25.73
C CYS A 25 13.89 11.10 24.76
N GLU A 26 12.84 11.87 25.04
CA GLU A 26 12.51 13.04 24.23
C GLU A 26 13.46 14.20 24.53
N ILE A 27 13.85 14.93 23.49
CA ILE A 27 14.75 16.08 23.64
C ILE A 27 13.91 17.33 23.87
N MET A 28 14.22 18.05 24.95
CA MET A 28 13.61 19.33 25.32
C MET A 28 14.60 20.47 25.08
N ASN A 29 14.08 21.64 24.75
CA ASN A 29 14.83 22.90 24.75
C ASN A 29 15.11 23.35 26.19
N ASP A 30 16.09 24.23 26.37
CA ASP A 30 16.47 24.76 27.70
C ASP A 30 15.34 25.54 28.38
N ASP A 31 14.40 26.07 27.61
CA ASP A 31 13.19 26.76 28.09
C ASP A 31 12.07 25.80 28.54
N GLY A 32 12.30 24.49 28.47
CA GLY A 32 11.35 23.45 28.83
C GLY A 32 10.33 23.13 27.73
N THR A 33 10.42 23.75 26.55
CA THR A 33 9.57 23.39 25.40
C THR A 33 10.11 22.16 24.68
N MET A 34 9.26 21.46 23.91
CA MET A 34 9.69 20.32 23.10
C MET A 34 10.50 20.77 21.89
N ALA A 35 11.69 20.20 21.71
CA ALA A 35 12.54 20.52 20.55
C ALA A 35 11.84 20.12 19.24
N ARG A 36 11.86 21.01 18.25
CA ARG A 36 11.34 20.74 16.90
C ARG A 36 12.48 20.42 15.95
N LEU A 37 12.17 20.00 14.72
CA LEU A 37 13.18 19.57 13.74
C LEU A 37 14.35 20.55 13.58
N PRO A 38 14.15 21.89 13.50
CA PRO A 38 15.28 22.82 13.40
C PRO A 38 16.19 22.85 14.65
N ASP A 39 15.63 22.59 15.83
CA ASP A 39 16.37 22.52 17.08
C ASP A 39 17.14 21.19 17.17
N LEU A 40 16.48 20.10 16.76
CA LEU A 40 17.08 18.77 16.70
C LEU A 40 18.25 18.70 15.72
N GLU A 41 18.20 19.39 14.58
CA GLU A 41 19.31 19.47 13.63
C GLU A 41 20.54 20.16 14.24
N LYS A 42 20.34 21.26 14.99
CA LYS A 42 21.42 21.95 15.70
C LYS A 42 21.99 21.07 16.82
N PHE A 43 21.12 20.42 17.60
CA PHE A 43 21.53 19.51 18.67
C PHE A 43 22.33 18.33 18.13
N ALA A 44 21.85 17.73 17.04
CA ALA A 44 22.52 16.62 16.37
C ALA A 44 23.90 17.03 15.86
N ALA A 45 24.03 18.19 15.22
CA ALA A 45 25.32 18.72 14.77
C ALA A 45 26.28 19.02 15.94
N LYS A 46 25.78 19.58 17.05
CA LYS A 46 26.58 19.88 18.24
C LYS A 46 27.15 18.63 18.91
N HIS A 47 26.41 17.53 18.90
CA HIS A 47 26.75 16.29 19.60
C HIS A 47 27.22 15.15 18.68
N ASP A 48 27.45 15.43 17.39
CA ASP A 48 27.82 14.46 16.35
C ASP A 48 26.85 13.25 16.28
N LEU A 49 25.55 13.54 16.32
CA LEU A 49 24.48 12.54 16.21
C LEU A 49 23.86 12.57 14.82
N LYS A 50 23.35 11.41 14.39
CA LYS A 50 22.56 11.30 13.16
C LYS A 50 21.08 11.52 13.46
N ILE A 51 20.38 12.14 12.52
CA ILE A 51 18.93 12.27 12.55
C ILE A 51 18.31 11.36 11.48
N VAL A 52 17.23 10.66 11.84
CA VAL A 52 16.46 9.81 10.92
C VAL A 52 14.98 9.92 11.27
N SER A 53 14.11 9.89 10.26
CA SER A 53 12.67 9.87 10.50
C SER A 53 12.16 8.43 10.66
N VAL A 54 11.08 8.24 11.42
CA VAL A 54 10.37 6.94 11.48
C VAL A 54 9.94 6.51 10.08
N ALA A 55 9.54 7.45 9.23
CA ALA A 55 9.18 7.18 7.84
C ALA A 55 10.36 6.59 7.04
N ASP A 56 11.58 7.06 7.25
CA ASP A 56 12.77 6.54 6.57
C ASP A 56 13.15 5.15 7.07
N ILE A 57 12.98 4.86 8.37
CA ILE A 57 13.17 3.51 8.92
C ILE A 57 12.16 2.54 8.29
N VAL A 58 10.89 2.94 8.24
CA VAL A 58 9.83 2.16 7.58
C VAL A 58 10.21 1.90 6.12
N ARG A 59 10.60 2.94 5.36
CA ARG A 59 11.06 2.78 3.96
C ARG A 59 12.24 1.82 3.85
N TYR A 60 13.26 1.98 4.70
CA TYR A 60 14.45 1.13 4.70
C TYR A 60 14.09 -0.35 4.95
N ARG A 61 13.27 -0.61 5.96
CA ARG A 61 12.80 -1.97 6.28
C ARG A 61 12.02 -2.56 5.13
N ILE A 62 11.04 -1.85 4.58
CA ILE A 62 10.24 -2.37 3.47
C ILE A 62 11.11 -2.58 2.20
N GLN A 63 12.18 -1.81 1.99
CA GLN A 63 13.10 -2.03 0.87
C GLN A 63 13.99 -3.28 1.04
N LYS A 64 14.38 -3.59 2.28
CA LYS A 64 15.37 -4.62 2.60
C LYS A 64 14.75 -5.94 3.05
N GLU A 65 13.59 -5.88 3.68
CA GLU A 65 12.87 -7.02 4.22
C GLU A 65 11.78 -7.45 3.24
N ARG A 66 11.69 -8.76 2.99
CA ARG A 66 10.57 -9.34 2.25
C ARG A 66 9.43 -9.57 3.25
N LEU A 67 8.38 -8.77 3.12
CA LEU A 67 7.21 -8.78 4.01
C LEU A 67 6.05 -9.63 3.46
N VAL A 68 6.16 -10.07 2.21
CA VAL A 68 5.15 -10.90 1.55
C VAL A 68 5.71 -12.26 1.14
N LYS A 69 4.91 -13.30 1.35
CA LYS A 69 5.24 -14.68 0.99
C LYS A 69 4.15 -15.25 0.07
N ARG A 70 4.55 -15.87 -1.05
CA ARG A 70 3.62 -16.67 -1.88
C ARG A 70 3.17 -17.90 -1.09
N ILE A 71 1.86 -18.14 -1.03
CA ILE A 71 1.29 -19.26 -0.25
C ILE A 71 0.60 -20.30 -1.14
N VAL A 72 -0.08 -19.87 -2.19
CA VAL A 72 -0.73 -20.76 -3.16
C VAL A 72 -0.86 -20.02 -4.49
N GLU A 73 -0.73 -20.77 -5.57
CA GLU A 73 -0.96 -20.28 -6.92
C GLU A 73 -1.74 -21.30 -7.75
N THR A 74 -2.60 -20.82 -8.64
CA THR A 74 -3.43 -21.65 -9.51
C THR A 74 -3.94 -20.84 -10.69
N ASP A 75 -4.34 -21.52 -11.75
CA ASP A 75 -4.96 -20.89 -12.90
C ASP A 75 -6.47 -20.73 -12.68
N LEU A 76 -6.96 -19.50 -12.86
CA LEU A 76 -8.37 -19.15 -12.76
C LEU A 76 -8.92 -18.76 -14.15
N PRO A 77 -9.72 -19.63 -14.79
CA PRO A 77 -10.49 -19.24 -15.96
C PRO A 77 -11.62 -18.27 -15.53
N THR A 78 -11.73 -17.14 -16.21
CA THR A 78 -12.76 -16.13 -15.97
C THR A 78 -13.44 -15.77 -17.29
N LYS A 79 -14.56 -15.03 -17.24
CA LYS A 79 -15.18 -14.45 -18.45
C LYS A 79 -14.27 -13.48 -19.21
N TYR A 80 -13.20 -13.00 -18.57
CA TYR A 80 -12.21 -12.09 -19.16
C TYR A 80 -10.96 -12.83 -19.66
N GLY A 81 -10.96 -14.16 -19.66
CA GLY A 81 -9.82 -14.99 -20.01
C GLY A 81 -9.19 -15.67 -18.79
N LYS A 82 -8.06 -16.33 -19.02
CA LYS A 82 -7.34 -17.10 -18.02
C LYS A 82 -6.36 -16.20 -17.27
N PHE A 83 -6.49 -16.15 -15.95
CA PHE A 83 -5.52 -15.50 -15.07
C PHE A 83 -4.75 -16.54 -14.28
N HIS A 84 -3.45 -16.33 -14.09
CA HIS A 84 -2.67 -17.00 -13.08
C HIS A 84 -2.85 -16.25 -11.75
N ALA A 85 -3.50 -16.88 -10.78
CA ALA A 85 -3.80 -16.30 -9.48
C ALA A 85 -2.75 -16.72 -8.46
N ILE A 86 -2.19 -15.76 -7.73
CA ILE A 86 -1.19 -15.99 -6.70
C ILE A 86 -1.67 -15.31 -5.42
N LEU A 87 -1.78 -16.08 -4.33
CA LEU A 87 -2.03 -15.54 -3.00
C LEU A 87 -0.70 -15.22 -2.30
N TYR A 88 -0.69 -14.04 -1.68
CA TYR A 88 0.42 -13.56 -0.85
C TYR A 88 -0.06 -13.37 0.58
N GLU A 89 0.68 -13.90 1.54
CA GLU A 89 0.51 -13.60 2.96
C GLU A 89 1.48 -12.49 3.38
N ASN A 90 0.96 -11.48 4.08
CA ASN A 90 1.78 -10.50 4.80
C ASN A 90 2.28 -11.12 6.11
N ILE A 91 3.59 -11.24 6.28
CA ILE A 91 4.20 -11.92 7.44
C ILE A 91 4.04 -11.13 8.75
N ILE A 92 3.65 -9.85 8.69
CA ILE A 92 3.49 -9.00 9.87
C ILE A 92 2.10 -9.19 10.49
N ASN A 93 1.05 -9.27 9.68
CA ASN A 93 -0.33 -9.24 10.14
C ASN A 93 -1.20 -10.40 9.60
N SER A 94 -0.59 -11.35 8.87
CA SER A 94 -1.25 -12.50 8.21
C SER A 94 -2.37 -12.14 7.25
N GLU A 95 -2.45 -10.88 6.78
CA GLU A 95 -3.41 -10.52 5.74
C GLU A 95 -3.07 -11.23 4.43
N ILE A 96 -4.12 -11.70 3.75
CA ILE A 96 -4.01 -12.40 2.48
C ILE A 96 -4.37 -11.44 1.35
N HIS A 97 -3.45 -11.28 0.41
CA HIS A 97 -3.59 -10.49 -0.81
C HIS A 97 -3.65 -11.42 -2.02
N LEU A 98 -4.27 -10.98 -3.10
CA LEU A 98 -4.40 -11.75 -4.34
C LEU A 98 -3.81 -10.94 -5.50
N ALA A 99 -2.89 -11.53 -6.24
CA ALA A 99 -2.50 -11.06 -7.55
C ALA A 99 -3.13 -11.95 -8.62
N MET A 100 -3.83 -11.36 -9.59
CA MET A 100 -4.28 -12.04 -10.80
C MET A 100 -3.46 -11.54 -11.97
N VAL A 101 -2.69 -12.42 -12.58
CA VAL A 101 -1.76 -12.13 -13.67
C VAL A 101 -2.32 -12.68 -14.97
N MET A 102 -2.36 -11.86 -16.02
CA MET A 102 -2.67 -12.30 -17.37
C MET A 102 -1.44 -12.20 -18.26
N GLY A 103 -1.25 -13.21 -19.12
CA GLY A 103 -0.12 -13.27 -20.04
C GLY A 103 1.22 -13.56 -19.34
N ASP A 104 2.28 -13.58 -20.13
CA ASP A 104 3.64 -13.69 -19.59
C ASP A 104 4.19 -12.30 -19.26
N ILE A 105 4.41 -12.07 -17.97
CA ILE A 105 5.01 -10.85 -17.42
C ILE A 105 6.39 -11.12 -16.83
N SER A 106 6.82 -12.39 -16.76
CA SER A 106 8.10 -12.74 -16.17
C SER A 106 9.19 -12.25 -17.11
N GLN A 107 10.08 -11.38 -16.64
CA GLN A 107 11.23 -10.84 -17.41
C GLN A 107 10.93 -9.76 -18.47
N THR A 108 9.69 -9.26 -18.56
CA THR A 108 9.41 -8.14 -19.46
C THR A 108 10.13 -6.86 -19.02
N THR A 109 10.76 -6.15 -19.97
CA THR A 109 11.27 -4.79 -19.76
C THR A 109 10.24 -3.72 -20.10
N GLU A 110 9.18 -4.11 -20.82
CA GLU A 110 8.08 -3.22 -21.19
C GLU A 110 7.18 -2.91 -19.99
N PRO A 111 6.59 -1.70 -19.92
CA PRO A 111 5.62 -1.36 -18.90
C PRO A 111 4.39 -2.26 -18.93
N VAL A 112 4.04 -2.86 -17.78
CA VAL A 112 2.87 -3.74 -17.66
C VAL A 112 1.66 -2.96 -17.14
N LEU A 113 0.48 -3.20 -17.71
CA LEU A 113 -0.77 -2.62 -17.22
C LEU A 113 -1.15 -3.22 -15.86
N VAL A 114 -1.25 -2.37 -14.83
CA VAL A 114 -1.51 -2.78 -13.45
C VAL A 114 -2.70 -2.02 -12.87
N ARG A 115 -3.62 -2.75 -12.23
CA ARG A 115 -4.67 -2.18 -11.38
C ARG A 115 -4.43 -2.61 -9.94
N VAL A 116 -4.37 -1.65 -9.03
CA VAL A 116 -4.39 -1.93 -7.59
C VAL A 116 -5.78 -1.64 -7.05
N GLN A 117 -6.43 -2.66 -6.50
CA GLN A 117 -7.77 -2.61 -5.95
C GLN A 117 -7.73 -2.94 -4.46
N THR A 118 -8.20 -2.02 -3.63
CA THR A 118 -8.45 -2.31 -2.21
C THR A 118 -9.68 -3.20 -2.06
N GLU A 119 -9.66 -4.09 -1.07
CA GLU A 119 -10.80 -4.94 -0.70
C GLU A 119 -12.12 -4.16 -0.68
N ASN A 120 -13.10 -4.70 -1.39
CA ASN A 120 -14.46 -4.19 -1.45
C ASN A 120 -15.38 -5.33 -1.89
N ILE A 121 -15.93 -6.05 -0.92
CA ILE A 121 -16.80 -7.20 -1.17
C ILE A 121 -18.20 -6.77 -1.62
N THR A 122 -18.65 -5.56 -1.27
CA THR A 122 -20.03 -5.12 -1.53
C THR A 122 -20.32 -5.03 -3.01
N PHE A 123 -19.42 -4.46 -3.82
CA PHE A 123 -19.60 -4.54 -5.28
C PHE A 123 -19.17 -5.92 -5.81
N ALA A 124 -18.06 -6.47 -5.31
CA ALA A 124 -17.43 -7.63 -5.94
C ALA A 124 -18.31 -8.88 -5.91
N MET A 125 -19.10 -9.05 -4.84
CA MET A 125 -20.00 -10.19 -4.67
C MET A 125 -21.47 -9.83 -4.85
N PHE A 126 -21.88 -8.62 -4.45
CA PHE A 126 -23.29 -8.24 -4.36
C PHE A 126 -23.71 -7.13 -5.32
N GLY A 127 -22.82 -6.67 -6.21
CA GLY A 127 -23.16 -5.67 -7.22
C GLY A 127 -23.56 -4.30 -6.65
N CYS A 128 -23.09 -3.95 -5.44
CA CYS A 128 -23.31 -2.63 -4.84
C CYS A 128 -22.90 -1.49 -5.79
N GLU A 129 -23.83 -0.57 -6.05
CA GLU A 129 -23.65 0.59 -6.93
C GLU A 129 -23.17 1.85 -6.17
N LEU A 130 -22.92 1.74 -4.85
CA LEU A 130 -22.41 2.86 -4.06
C LEU A 130 -20.93 3.09 -4.36
N GLY A 131 -20.67 4.17 -5.10
CA GLY A 131 -19.33 4.59 -5.53
C GLY A 131 -18.90 3.94 -6.85
N GLU A 132 -17.67 4.20 -7.28
CA GLU A 132 -17.21 3.87 -8.64
C GLU A 132 -16.45 2.53 -8.74
N ALA A 133 -16.22 1.86 -7.60
CA ALA A 133 -15.27 0.74 -7.53
C ALA A 133 -15.67 -0.46 -8.39
N GLY A 134 -16.97 -0.75 -8.53
CA GLY A 134 -17.45 -1.86 -9.34
C GLY A 134 -17.27 -1.67 -10.85
N LEU A 135 -17.63 -0.49 -11.35
CA LEU A 135 -17.39 -0.11 -12.75
C LEU A 135 -15.90 -0.06 -13.06
N ALA A 136 -15.11 0.55 -12.17
CA ALA A 136 -13.66 0.61 -12.25
C ALA A 136 -13.02 -0.79 -12.35
N MET A 137 -13.46 -1.75 -11.53
CA MET A 137 -12.93 -3.11 -11.56
C MET A 137 -13.27 -3.83 -12.86
N SER A 138 -14.52 -3.71 -13.32
CA SER A 138 -14.98 -4.34 -14.57
C SER A 138 -14.23 -3.79 -15.78
N SER A 139 -14.09 -2.45 -15.87
CA SER A 139 -13.30 -1.77 -16.90
C SER A 139 -11.82 -2.21 -16.86
N SER A 140 -11.23 -2.36 -15.67
CA SER A 140 -9.84 -2.81 -15.51
C SER A 140 -9.63 -4.22 -16.07
N LEU A 141 -10.52 -5.16 -15.72
CA LEU A 141 -10.46 -6.53 -16.19
C LEU A 141 -10.61 -6.62 -17.71
N GLU A 142 -11.51 -5.83 -18.31
CA GLU A 142 -11.67 -5.75 -19.76
C GLU A 142 -10.43 -5.18 -20.46
N LYS A 143 -9.85 -4.09 -19.94
CA LYS A 143 -8.65 -3.48 -20.52
C LYS A 143 -7.47 -4.44 -20.50
N ILE A 144 -7.23 -5.11 -19.36
CA ILE A 144 -6.17 -6.12 -19.25
C ILE A 144 -6.44 -7.31 -20.16
N SER A 145 -7.69 -7.77 -20.24
CA SER A 145 -8.12 -8.84 -21.15
C SER A 145 -7.80 -8.52 -22.61
N ARG A 146 -8.13 -7.29 -23.06
CA ARG A 146 -7.86 -6.83 -24.43
C ARG A 146 -6.37 -6.70 -24.72
N GLU A 147 -5.57 -6.27 -23.74
CA GLU A 147 -4.11 -6.19 -23.88
C GLU A 147 -3.44 -7.57 -23.85
N GLY A 148 -4.09 -8.57 -23.25
CA GLY A 148 -3.57 -9.93 -23.11
C GLY A 148 -2.43 -10.07 -22.10
N LYS A 149 -2.04 -8.98 -21.45
CA LYS A 149 -0.93 -8.87 -20.51
C LYS A 149 -1.25 -7.84 -19.44
N GLY A 150 -1.18 -8.23 -18.17
CA GLY A 150 -1.44 -7.28 -17.07
C GLY A 150 -1.63 -7.93 -15.71
N VAL A 151 -1.77 -7.09 -14.68
CA VAL A 151 -1.95 -7.53 -13.30
C VAL A 151 -3.11 -6.79 -12.64
N ILE A 152 -4.02 -7.54 -12.02
CA ILE A 152 -4.92 -7.02 -11.00
C ILE A 152 -4.37 -7.42 -9.63
N LEU A 153 -4.14 -6.42 -8.77
CA LEU A 153 -3.71 -6.64 -7.40
C LEU A 153 -4.83 -6.29 -6.43
N TYR A 154 -5.37 -7.29 -5.76
CA TYR A 154 -6.38 -7.14 -4.71
C TYR A 154 -5.71 -7.13 -3.34
N LEU A 155 -5.76 -5.99 -2.66
CA LEU A 155 -5.13 -5.76 -1.37
C LEU A 155 -6.16 -5.66 -0.24
N ARG A 156 -6.01 -6.52 0.77
CA ARG A 156 -6.63 -6.32 2.08
C ARG A 156 -5.76 -5.37 2.90
N GLN A 157 -6.37 -4.41 3.59
CA GLN A 157 -5.66 -3.39 4.39
C GLN A 157 -6.52 -3.01 5.61
N ARG A 158 -6.93 -3.98 6.41
CA ARG A 158 -7.89 -3.76 7.50
C ARG A 158 -7.34 -2.85 8.59
N GLU A 159 -6.05 -2.93 8.87
CA GLU A 159 -5.34 -2.06 9.82
C GLU A 159 -5.33 -0.58 9.40
N HIS A 160 -5.62 -0.30 8.13
CA HIS A 160 -5.64 1.04 7.53
C HIS A 160 -7.06 1.58 7.32
N ASN A 161 -8.03 1.07 8.08
CA ASN A 161 -9.44 1.43 7.99
C ASN A 161 -10.05 1.21 6.59
N LEU A 162 -9.56 0.22 5.86
CA LEU A 162 -10.00 -0.13 4.50
C LEU A 162 -10.73 -1.48 4.43
N GLY A 163 -11.15 -2.01 5.58
CA GLY A 163 -11.99 -3.20 5.67
C GLY A 163 -13.48 -2.90 5.59
N LEU A 164 -14.29 -3.97 5.49
CA LEU A 164 -15.75 -3.93 5.36
C LEU A 164 -16.44 -3.06 6.42
N ILE A 165 -16.00 -3.11 7.68
CA ILE A 165 -16.61 -2.32 8.77
C ILE A 165 -16.55 -0.83 8.46
N HIS A 166 -15.37 -0.32 8.10
CA HIS A 166 -15.19 1.10 7.80
C HIS A 166 -15.85 1.49 6.48
N GLN A 167 -15.88 0.57 5.52
CA GLN A 167 -16.62 0.75 4.28
C GLN A 167 -18.12 0.97 4.53
N LEU A 168 -18.77 0.08 5.30
CA LEU A 168 -20.20 0.20 5.59
C LEU A 168 -20.52 1.42 6.46
N LYS A 169 -19.65 1.78 7.42
CA LYS A 169 -19.77 3.05 8.16
C LYS A 169 -19.76 4.26 7.22
N THR A 170 -18.88 4.26 6.22
CA THR A 170 -18.81 5.34 5.21
C THR A 170 -20.11 5.42 4.42
N TYR A 171 -20.65 4.29 3.97
CA TYR A 171 -21.93 4.28 3.27
C TYR A 171 -23.11 4.74 4.14
N ALA A 172 -23.13 4.35 5.42
CA ALA A 172 -24.16 4.81 6.35
C ALA A 172 -24.13 6.33 6.53
N VAL A 173 -22.95 6.92 6.78
CA VAL A 173 -22.79 8.38 6.90
C VAL A 173 -23.19 9.11 5.61
N MET A 174 -22.81 8.54 4.46
CA MET A 174 -23.17 9.07 3.14
C MET A 174 -24.69 9.18 2.98
N GLN A 175 -25.43 8.14 3.38
CA GLN A 175 -26.89 8.10 3.27
C GLN A 175 -27.60 8.94 4.33
N GLU A 176 -27.17 8.86 5.59
CA GLU A 176 -27.77 9.59 6.71
C GLU A 176 -27.69 11.11 6.51
N LYS A 177 -26.56 11.57 5.97
CA LYS A 177 -26.27 13.01 5.81
C LYS A 177 -26.43 13.53 4.39
N GLY A 178 -26.77 12.66 3.42
CA GLY A 178 -26.84 13.02 2.01
C GLY A 178 -25.52 13.54 1.44
N LEU A 179 -24.39 13.07 1.96
CA LEU A 179 -23.05 13.48 1.53
C LEU A 179 -22.64 12.71 0.27
N ASP A 180 -21.68 13.24 -0.47
CA ASP A 180 -20.96 12.45 -1.47
C ASP A 180 -19.97 11.47 -0.81
N PHE A 181 -19.45 10.51 -1.60
CA PHE A 181 -18.53 9.51 -1.09
C PHE A 181 -17.21 10.08 -0.57
N GLN A 182 -16.69 11.18 -1.14
CA GLN A 182 -15.43 11.78 -0.67
C GLN A 182 -15.62 12.52 0.66
N GLN A 183 -16.74 13.21 0.82
CA GLN A 183 -17.13 13.86 2.07
C GLN A 183 -17.31 12.84 3.19
N ALA A 184 -18.06 11.76 2.94
CA ALA A 184 -18.25 10.69 3.92
C ALA A 184 -16.92 10.00 4.31
N LYS A 185 -15.99 9.84 3.36
CA LYS A 185 -14.64 9.33 3.64
C LYS A 185 -13.83 10.23 4.55
N LEU A 186 -13.90 11.54 4.33
CA LEU A 186 -13.16 12.50 5.14
C LEU A 186 -13.64 12.44 6.60
N GLU A 187 -14.94 12.31 6.80
CA GLU A 187 -15.54 12.22 8.13
C GLU A 187 -15.20 10.90 8.84
N THR A 188 -15.30 9.78 8.13
CA THR A 188 -15.05 8.45 8.71
C THR A 188 -13.58 8.05 8.78
N GLY A 189 -12.70 8.81 8.12
CA GLY A 189 -11.28 8.47 7.95
C GLY A 189 -11.03 7.29 7.01
N TYR A 190 -12.03 6.87 6.21
CA TYR A 190 -11.91 5.72 5.32
C TYR A 190 -10.86 5.95 4.21
N GLY A 191 -9.81 5.11 4.24
CA GLY A 191 -8.74 5.14 3.26
C GLY A 191 -7.81 6.35 3.35
N LYS A 192 -7.71 6.99 4.53
CA LYS A 192 -6.77 8.07 4.81
C LYS A 192 -5.30 7.58 4.75
N ASP A 193 -5.02 6.41 5.32
CA ASP A 193 -3.67 5.90 5.49
C ASP A 193 -3.42 4.66 4.61
N ARG A 194 -3.41 4.81 3.29
CA ARG A 194 -3.14 3.69 2.37
C ARG A 194 -1.68 3.22 2.47
N ASP A 195 -1.48 1.92 2.62
CA ASP A 195 -0.14 1.31 2.51
C ASP A 195 0.13 0.90 1.06
N TYR A 196 1.16 1.48 0.45
CA TYR A 196 1.59 1.13 -0.90
C TYR A 196 2.72 0.09 -0.92
N GLY A 197 3.37 -0.15 0.21
CA GLY A 197 4.58 -0.95 0.29
C GLY A 197 4.35 -2.43 0.04
N ILE A 198 3.30 -3.01 0.63
CA ILE A 198 2.91 -4.40 0.36
C ILE A 198 2.59 -4.60 -1.12
N GLY A 199 1.83 -3.67 -1.71
CA GLY A 199 1.50 -3.74 -3.13
C GLY A 199 2.73 -3.69 -4.04
N ALA A 200 3.65 -2.78 -3.74
CA ALA A 200 4.92 -2.66 -4.45
C ALA A 200 5.82 -3.90 -4.29
N GLN A 201 5.90 -4.50 -3.11
CA GLN A 201 6.65 -5.75 -2.94
C GLN A 201 6.06 -6.91 -3.74
N ILE A 202 4.73 -7.03 -3.81
CA ILE A 202 4.09 -8.08 -4.63
C ILE A 202 4.41 -7.86 -6.11
N LEU A 203 4.28 -6.63 -6.63
CA LEU A 203 4.60 -6.34 -8.03
C LEU A 203 6.08 -6.61 -8.36
N LYS A 204 6.99 -6.29 -7.44
CA LYS A 204 8.42 -6.61 -7.56
C LYS A 204 8.67 -8.12 -7.55
N ASP A 205 7.98 -8.87 -6.70
CA ASP A 205 8.06 -10.32 -6.63
C ASP A 205 7.54 -11.00 -7.92
N LEU A 206 6.55 -10.40 -8.57
CA LEU A 206 6.11 -10.78 -9.92
C LEU A 206 7.14 -10.46 -11.02
N GLY A 207 8.25 -9.79 -10.69
CA GLY A 207 9.32 -9.44 -11.62
C GLY A 207 9.13 -8.11 -12.34
N LEU A 208 8.12 -7.31 -11.96
CA LEU A 208 7.85 -6.04 -12.61
C LEU A 208 8.83 -4.95 -12.16
N LYS A 209 9.23 -4.12 -13.13
CA LYS A 209 10.06 -2.91 -12.90
C LYS A 209 9.38 -1.64 -13.39
N LYS A 210 8.61 -1.73 -14.48
CA LYS A 210 7.88 -0.62 -15.08
C LYS A 210 6.40 -0.97 -15.17
N ILE A 211 5.54 -0.04 -14.77
CA ILE A 211 4.08 -0.26 -14.78
C ILE A 211 3.33 0.94 -15.36
N ARG A 212 2.20 0.64 -16.00
CA ARG A 212 1.16 1.60 -16.39
C ARG A 212 0.00 1.42 -15.42
N LEU A 213 -0.26 2.42 -14.57
CA LEU A 213 -1.19 2.28 -13.45
C LEU A 213 -2.61 2.69 -13.86
N LEU A 214 -3.56 1.74 -13.79
CA LEU A 214 -4.99 1.97 -14.00
C LEU A 214 -5.65 2.61 -12.77
N THR A 215 -5.79 3.93 -12.78
CA THR A 215 -6.43 4.68 -11.68
C THR A 215 -6.93 6.06 -12.09
N ASN A 216 -8.05 6.49 -11.49
CA ASN A 216 -8.53 7.87 -11.53
C ASN A 216 -7.98 8.71 -10.36
N HIS A 217 -7.30 8.07 -9.41
CA HIS A 217 -6.74 8.68 -8.22
C HIS A 217 -5.27 8.25 -8.09
N PRO A 218 -4.32 8.98 -8.70
CA PRO A 218 -2.92 8.61 -8.66
C PRO A 218 -2.37 8.72 -7.22
N PRO A 219 -1.53 7.76 -6.78
CA PRO A 219 -0.88 7.83 -5.48
C PRO A 219 0.20 8.91 -5.46
N ARG A 220 0.70 9.25 -4.27
CA ARG A 220 1.89 10.12 -4.14
C ARG A 220 3.12 9.33 -4.62
N ILE A 221 3.69 9.74 -5.76
CA ILE A 221 4.72 9.03 -6.54
C ILE A 221 5.95 8.61 -5.70
N ALA A 222 6.38 9.46 -4.75
CA ALA A 222 7.55 9.22 -3.91
C ALA A 222 7.51 7.92 -3.07
N ALA A 223 6.32 7.30 -2.90
CA ALA A 223 6.18 6.05 -2.15
C ALA A 223 6.57 4.81 -2.97
N ILE A 224 6.62 4.88 -4.31
CA ILE A 224 6.70 3.69 -5.17
C ILE A 224 8.11 3.52 -5.76
N ASP A 225 8.79 4.62 -6.10
CA ASP A 225 10.19 4.59 -6.58
C ASP A 225 11.14 3.90 -5.59
N ALA A 226 10.84 4.03 -4.30
CA ALA A 226 11.58 3.37 -3.23
C ALA A 226 11.66 1.85 -3.41
N PHE A 227 10.77 1.23 -4.17
CA PHE A 227 10.69 -0.22 -4.34
C PHE A 227 11.39 -0.73 -5.60
N GLY A 228 11.97 0.17 -6.40
CA GLY A 228 12.51 -0.17 -7.72
C GLY A 228 11.41 -0.43 -8.76
N LEU A 229 10.22 0.17 -8.54
CA LEU A 229 9.10 0.18 -9.47
C LEU A 229 8.92 1.59 -10.00
N GLU A 230 8.89 1.73 -11.32
CA GLU A 230 8.68 2.97 -12.05
C GLU A 230 7.25 2.99 -12.61
N ILE A 231 6.46 4.01 -12.28
CA ILE A 231 5.18 4.27 -12.94
C ILE A 231 5.47 5.09 -14.19
N THR A 232 5.36 4.46 -15.37
CA THR A 232 5.64 5.13 -16.65
C THR A 232 4.43 5.87 -17.21
N GLU A 233 3.22 5.50 -16.77
CA GLU A 233 1.97 6.10 -17.25
C GLU A 233 0.86 5.93 -16.21
N ILE A 234 -0.01 6.95 -16.07
CA ILE A 234 -1.30 6.82 -15.41
C ILE A 234 -2.36 6.65 -16.48
N VAL A 235 -3.05 5.50 -16.48
CA VAL A 235 -4.10 5.19 -17.44
C VAL A 235 -5.45 5.37 -16.74
N PRO A 236 -6.29 6.34 -17.17
CA PRO A 236 -7.61 6.55 -16.56
C PRO A 236 -8.56 5.39 -16.86
N LEU A 237 -9.56 5.21 -15.98
CA LEU A 237 -10.55 4.14 -16.06
C LEU A 237 -11.77 4.47 -16.89
#